data_AF-A0A958SIG0-F1
#
_entry.id   AF-A0A958SIG0-F1
#
_cell.length_a   1.000
_cell.length_b   1.000
_cell.length_c   1.000
_cell.angle_alpha   90.00
_cell.angle_beta   90.00
_cell.angle_gamma   90.00
#
_symmetry.space_group_name_H-M   'P 1'
#
loop_
_entity.id
_entity.type
_entity.pdbx_description
1 polymer ?
#
loop_
_entity_poly.entity_id
_entity_poly.type
_entity_poly.pdbx_seq_one_letter_code
_entity_poly.pdbx_strand_id
1 'polypeptide(L)'
;MEKENKFYRMVLMQELGRRKERNPHYSLRALARDLELSAASLSRIMSGKTALSISSVRRIVLGLELSPEETLKFITSLEDEGPSTKPVE
;
A
#
# COMPACT_ATOMS: atom_id res chain seq x y z
N MET A 1 5.72 20.83 0.92
CA MET A 1 6.23 19.50 0.53
C MET A 1 5.04 18.73 -0.03
N GLU A 2 4.75 18.99 -1.30
CA GLU A 2 3.62 18.41 -2.03
C GLU A 2 3.88 16.91 -2.21
N LYS A 3 3.29 16.11 -1.33
CA LYS A 3 3.25 14.67 -1.52
C LYS A 3 2.24 14.42 -2.62
N GLU A 4 2.75 14.20 -3.82
CA GLU A 4 1.99 13.75 -4.99
C GLU A 4 0.94 12.72 -4.55
N ASN A 5 -0.32 13.02 -4.85
CA ASN A 5 -1.48 12.33 -4.30
C ASN A 5 -1.71 11.02 -5.06
N LYS A 6 -0.76 10.08 -4.94
CA LYS A 6 -0.80 8.81 -5.66
C LYS A 6 -1.90 7.90 -5.09
N PHE A 7 -2.60 7.21 -5.99
CA PHE A 7 -3.76 6.39 -5.65
C PHE A 7 -3.44 5.36 -4.56
N TYR A 8 -2.31 4.64 -4.63
CA TYR A 8 -1.91 3.68 -3.61
C TYR A 8 -1.84 4.28 -2.20
N ARG A 9 -1.35 5.52 -2.06
CA ARG A 9 -1.21 6.21 -0.78
C ARG A 9 -2.56 6.60 -0.23
N MET A 10 -3.42 7.13 -1.11
CA MET A 10 -4.79 7.51 -0.77
C MET A 10 -5.57 6.28 -0.27
N VAL A 11 -5.51 5.16 -0.98
CA VAL A 11 -6.19 3.92 -0.59
C VAL A 11 -5.70 3.43 0.78
N LEU A 12 -4.39 3.39 1.01
CA LEU A 12 -3.85 2.94 2.30
C LEU A 12 -4.23 3.89 3.44
N MET A 13 -4.27 5.20 3.20
CA MET A 13 -4.71 6.18 4.20
C MET A 13 -6.21 6.09 4.47
N GLN A 14 -7.02 5.87 3.44
CA GLN A 14 -8.47 5.69 3.56
C GLN A 14 -8.78 4.44 4.38
N GLU A 15 -8.15 3.31 4.09
CA GLU A 15 -8.36 2.10 4.87
C GLU A 15 -7.88 2.26 6.31
N LEU A 16 -6.73 2.91 6.52
CA LEU A 16 -6.24 3.23 7.85
C LEU A 16 -7.24 4.10 8.63
N GLY A 17 -7.84 5.09 7.96
CA GLY A 17 -8.91 5.93 8.50
C GLY A 17 -10.14 5.10 8.88
N ARG A 18 -10.65 4.29 7.95
CA ARG A 18 -11.82 3.41 8.15
C ARG A 18 -11.62 2.45 9.32
N ARG A 19 -10.43 1.87 9.47
CA ARG A 19 -10.09 1.00 10.61
C ARG A 19 -9.91 1.79 11.90
N LYS A 20 -9.38 3.01 11.83
CA LYS A 20 -9.30 3.93 12.98
C LYS A 20 -10.66 4.36 13.51
N GLU A 21 -11.64 4.55 12.65
CA GLU A 21 -13.02 4.86 13.07
C GLU A 21 -13.60 3.74 13.94
N ARG A 22 -13.26 2.48 13.63
CA ARG A 22 -13.66 1.31 14.45
C ARG A 22 -12.78 1.09 15.67
N ASN A 23 -11.48 1.38 15.55
CA ASN A 23 -10.51 1.24 16.63
C ASN A 23 -9.55 2.45 16.62
N PRO A 24 -9.75 3.44 17.49
CA PRO A 24 -8.90 4.65 17.53
C PRO A 24 -7.41 4.37 17.74
N HIS A 25 -7.07 3.25 18.38
CA HIS A 25 -5.68 2.80 18.59
C HIS A 25 -5.08 2.10 17.37
N TYR A 26 -5.86 1.93 16.30
CA TYR A 26 -5.39 1.32 15.07
C TYR A 26 -4.28 2.18 14.47
N SER A 27 -3.11 1.58 14.32
CA SER A 27 -1.90 2.28 13.90
C SER A 27 -1.42 1.78 12.55
N LEU A 28 -0.49 2.52 11.95
CA LEU A 28 0.16 2.09 10.71
C LEU A 28 0.89 0.74 10.87
N ARG A 29 1.34 0.40 12.09
CA ARG A 29 1.90 -0.92 12.41
C ARG A 29 0.85 -2.01 12.42
N ALA A 30 -0.37 -1.71 12.90
CA ALA A 30 -1.50 -2.64 12.84
C ALA A 30 -1.90 -2.91 11.38
N LEU A 31 -1.97 -1.85 10.56
CA LEU A 31 -2.20 -2.01 9.12
C LEU A 31 -1.12 -2.87 8.45
N ALA A 32 0.15 -2.63 8.76
CA ALA A 32 1.23 -3.45 8.22
C ALA A 32 1.07 -4.92 8.62
N ARG A 33 0.72 -5.20 9.89
CA ARG A 33 0.48 -6.55 10.38
C ARG A 33 -0.67 -7.23 9.64
N ASP A 34 -1.78 -6.53 9.43
CA ASP A 34 -2.96 -7.08 8.76
C ASP A 34 -2.72 -7.34 7.27
N LEU A 35 -1.84 -6.56 6.63
CA LEU A 35 -1.42 -6.76 5.25
C LEU A 35 -0.24 -7.73 5.12
N GLU A 36 0.18 -8.39 6.22
CA GLU A 36 1.34 -9.27 6.29
C GLU A 36 2.64 -8.63 5.78
N LEU A 37 2.82 -7.35 6.11
CA LEU A 37 3.98 -6.53 5.80
C LEU A 37 4.71 -6.09 7.06
N SER A 38 6.01 -5.82 6.93
CA SER A 38 6.74 -5.15 7.99
C SER A 38 6.35 -3.67 8.06
N ALA A 39 6.31 -3.10 9.27
CA ALA A 39 6.05 -1.68 9.45
C ALA A 39 7.08 -0.79 8.72
N ALA A 40 8.33 -1.26 8.59
CA ALA A 40 9.36 -0.60 7.81
C ALA A 40 9.02 -0.60 6.30
N SER A 41 8.58 -1.74 5.77
CA SER A 41 8.13 -1.85 4.38
C SER A 41 6.96 -0.90 4.11
N LEU A 42 5.91 -0.93 4.94
CA LEU A 42 4.75 -0.04 4.77
C LEU A 42 5.15 1.45 4.85
N SER A 43 6.05 1.81 5.77
CA SER A 43 6.55 3.18 5.90
C SER A 43 7.33 3.63 4.67
N ARG A 44 8.16 2.76 4.08
CA ARG A 44 8.88 3.06 2.83
C ARG A 44 7.93 3.21 1.64
N ILE A 45 6.92 2.36 1.55
CA ILE A 45 5.85 2.44 0.53
C ILE A 45 5.12 3.78 0.65
N MET A 46 4.67 4.13 1.86
CA MET A 46 4.02 5.43 2.16
C MET A 46 4.90 6.65 1.89
N SER A 47 6.20 6.44 1.74
CA SER A 47 7.19 7.48 1.48
C SER A 47 7.62 7.54 0.01
N GLY A 48 7.17 6.62 -0.86
CA GLY A 48 7.64 6.50 -2.24
C GLY A 48 9.08 5.99 -2.38
N LYS A 49 9.64 5.42 -1.30
CA LYS A 49 11.08 5.06 -1.23
C LYS A 49 11.35 3.58 -1.50
N THR A 50 10.37 2.82 -1.98
CA THR A 50 10.49 1.37 -2.14
C THR A 50 9.54 0.89 -3.23
N ALA A 51 10.08 0.16 -4.20
CA ALA A 51 9.30 -0.63 -5.13
C ALA A 51 8.63 -1.81 -4.40
N LEU A 52 7.34 -1.99 -4.65
CA LEU A 52 6.57 -3.13 -4.17
C LEU A 52 6.82 -4.33 -5.06
N SER A 53 7.14 -5.49 -4.47
CA SER A 53 7.13 -6.74 -5.22
C SER A 53 5.70 -7.15 -5.53
N ILE A 54 5.50 -7.94 -6.59
CA ILE A 54 4.18 -8.50 -6.98
C ILE A 54 3.55 -9.23 -5.79
N SER A 55 4.35 -9.96 -5.01
CA SER A 55 3.90 -10.66 -3.80
C SER A 55 3.35 -9.71 -2.74
N SER A 56 4.02 -8.57 -2.52
CA SER A 56 3.54 -7.55 -1.58
C SER A 56 2.31 -6.82 -2.11
N VAL A 57 2.25 -6.50 -3.41
CA VAL A 57 1.04 -5.93 -4.03
C VAL A 57 -0.15 -6.87 -3.84
N ARG A 58 0.02 -8.17 -4.12
CA ARG A 58 -1.04 -9.15 -3.98
C ARG A 58 -1.56 -9.23 -2.55
N ARG A 59 -0.67 -9.22 -1.54
CA ARG A 59 -1.06 -9.18 -0.12
C ARG A 59 -1.85 -7.92 0.22
N ILE A 60 -1.41 -6.76 -0.28
CA ILE A 60 -2.10 -5.49 -0.06
C ILE A 60 -3.49 -5.52 -0.68
N VAL A 61 -3.60 -5.88 -1.97
CA VAL A 61 -4.86 -5.97 -2.70
C VAL A 61 -5.85 -6.92 -2.02
N LEU A 62 -5.38 -8.09 -1.58
CA LEU A 62 -6.21 -9.06 -0.87
C LEU A 62 -6.62 -8.56 0.52
N GLY A 63 -5.69 -7.99 1.29
CA GLY A 63 -5.96 -7.52 2.66
C GLY A 63 -6.75 -6.22 2.74
N LEU A 64 -6.83 -5.48 1.64
CA LEU A 64 -7.68 -4.31 1.44
C LEU A 64 -8.99 -4.64 0.72
N GLU A 65 -9.16 -5.88 0.26
CA GLU A 65 -10.33 -6.32 -0.52
C GLU A 65 -10.61 -5.42 -1.74
N LEU A 66 -9.55 -4.97 -2.43
CA LEU A 66 -9.70 -4.07 -3.57
C LEU A 66 -10.36 -4.79 -4.76
N SER A 67 -11.21 -4.06 -5.47
CA SER A 67 -11.76 -4.53 -6.74
C SER A 67 -10.68 -4.66 -7.82
N PRO A 68 -10.93 -5.41 -8.91
CA PRO A 68 -9.98 -5.52 -10.02
C PRO A 68 -9.60 -4.16 -10.62
N GLU A 69 -10.56 -3.23 -10.71
CA GLU A 69 -10.32 -1.88 -11.24
C GLU A 69 -9.43 -1.05 -10.30
N GLU A 70 -9.66 -1.12 -9.00
CA GLU A 70 -8.82 -0.46 -7.99
C GLU A 70 -7.44 -1.08 -7.92
N THR A 71 -7.33 -2.39 -8.10
CA THR A 71 -6.07 -3.11 -8.16
C THR A 71 -5.21 -2.62 -9.32
N LEU A 72 -5.80 -2.47 -10.51
CA LEU A 72 -5.11 -1.92 -11.67
C LEU A 72 -4.64 -0.48 -11.39
N LYS A 73 -5.53 0.38 -10.89
CA LYS A 73 -5.16 1.76 -10.52
C LYS A 73 -4.06 1.80 -9.46
N PHE A 74 -4.09 0.89 -8.49
CA PHE A 74 -3.08 0.74 -7.46
C PHE A 74 -1.72 0.40 -8.06
N ILE A 75 -1.65 -0.63 -8.92
CA ILE A 75 -0.43 -1.05 -9.59
C ILE A 75 0.12 0.04 -10.50
N THR A 76 -0.72 0.63 -11.36
CA THR A 76 -0.31 1.72 -12.26
C THR A 76 0.25 2.90 -11.48
N SER A 77 -0.36 3.25 -10.34
CA SER A 77 0.14 4.35 -9.49
C SER A 77 1.49 4.05 -8.80
N LEU A 78 1.92 2.78 -8.74
CA LEU A 78 3.22 2.38 -8.22
C LEU A 78 4.31 2.38 -9.30
N GLU A 79 3.98 2.02 -10.53
CA GLU A 79 4.94 1.94 -11.64
C GLU A 79 5.48 3.32 -12.06
N ASP A 80 4.70 4.37 -11.80
CA ASP A 80 5.05 5.77 -12.07
C ASP A 80 6.30 6.28 -11.29
N GLU A 81 6.87 5.50 -10.36
CA GLU A 81 8.15 5.84 -9.67
C GLU A 81 9.41 5.14 -10.20
N GLY A 82 9.32 4.21 -11.17
CA GLY A 82 10.48 3.63 -11.87
C GLY A 82 11.52 2.88 -11.00
N PRO A 83 12.51 2.22 -11.64
CA PRO A 83 12.38 0.91 -12.24
C PRO A 83 12.86 -0.21 -11.31
N SER A 84 12.17 -1.35 -11.39
CA SER A 84 12.69 -2.73 -11.38
C SER A 84 11.65 -3.61 -10.69
N THR A 85 10.57 -3.87 -11.43
CA THR A 85 9.89 -5.16 -11.33
C THR A 85 10.94 -6.23 -11.64
N LYS A 86 11.69 -6.68 -10.63
CA LYS A 86 12.41 -7.94 -10.77
C LYS A 86 11.34 -9.01 -10.93
N PRO A 87 11.36 -9.78 -12.05
CA PRO A 87 10.56 -10.99 -12.12
C PRO A 87 10.94 -11.84 -10.92
N VAL A 88 9.94 -12.31 -10.19
CA VAL A 88 10.15 -13.33 -9.18
C VAL A 88 10.57 -14.60 -9.94
N GLU A 89 11.83 -15.01 -9.77
CA GLU A 89 12.32 -16.36 -10.12
C GLU A 89 11.59 -17.43 -9.29
#